data_AF-A0A7K5FWD2-F1
#
_entry.id   AF-A0A7K5FWD2-F1
#
_cell.length_a   1.000
_cell.length_b   1.000
_cell.length_c   1.000
_cell.angle_alpha   90.00
_cell.angle_beta   90.00
_cell.angle_gamma   90.00
#
_symmetry.space_group_name_H-M   'P 1'
#
loop_
_entity.id
_entity.type
_entity.pdbx_description
1 polymer ?
#
loop_
_entity_poly.entity_id
_entity_poly.type
_entity_poly.pdbx_seq_one_letter_code
_entity_poly.pdbx_strand_id
1 'polypeptide(L)'
;SSTMYELNESSFDPITFVLTGIPGMEESHVWISVPFCLMYITAVFSNAVLLFVIATDRSLHEPMYLFLAMLAVADLMLSTTTVPKMLAIFWFSAREISFDACVTQMFFTHFSFIVESSVLLAMAFDRYVAICHPLRYAATLTPSVIGKMAATAVIRAFCIMFPPIFLLKRLPYCGHNVMPHTYCEHMGIARLACADIRANVWYGLTTALLSSGLDVVLIAVSYALILRAVFRLPSPEARVKTLSTCGSHLCVILMFYVPAFFSFLTHRFGHHIPSHVHILLANLYVVVPPMLNPIVYGVRTRQIRERVARLFCPMGRCPCPGWWRRC
;
A
#
# COMPACT_ATOMS: atom_id res chain seq x y z
N SER A 1 -61.41 -3.60 24.34
CA SER A 1 -61.08 -2.49 23.42
C SER A 1 -60.29 -1.47 24.21
N SER A 2 -59.03 -1.14 23.94
CA SER A 2 -58.17 -1.44 22.79
C SER A 2 -56.72 -1.33 23.30
N THR A 3 -55.92 -2.36 23.12
CA THR A 3 -54.49 -2.36 23.42
C THR A 3 -53.79 -1.54 22.34
N MET A 4 -53.13 -0.45 22.72
CA MET A 4 -52.20 0.30 21.87
C MET A 4 -51.04 -0.64 21.53
N TYR A 5 -50.94 -1.04 20.26
CA TYR A 5 -49.69 -1.57 19.72
C TYR A 5 -48.80 -0.37 19.39
N GLU A 6 -47.82 -0.09 20.24
CA GLU A 6 -46.68 0.72 19.82
C GLU A 6 -45.93 -0.07 18.75
N LEU A 7 -46.05 0.37 17.49
CA LEU A 7 -45.11 -0.04 16.46
C LEU A 7 -43.73 0.44 16.90
N ASN A 8 -42.86 -0.52 17.19
CA ASN A 8 -41.43 -0.30 17.30
C ASN A 8 -40.91 0.04 15.89
N GLU A 9 -41.11 1.29 15.46
CA GLU A 9 -40.43 1.81 14.29
C GLU A 9 -38.94 1.93 14.63
N SER A 10 -38.18 0.89 14.30
CA SER A 10 -36.75 1.06 14.08
C SER A 10 -36.61 2.02 12.92
N SER A 11 -36.36 3.31 13.19
CA SER A 11 -35.96 4.24 12.14
C SER A 11 -34.73 3.65 11.47
N PHE A 12 -34.86 3.28 10.20
CA PHE A 12 -33.74 2.91 9.34
C PHE A 12 -32.99 4.18 8.97
N ASP A 13 -32.53 4.95 9.96
CA ASP A 13 -31.58 6.01 9.69
C ASP A 13 -30.30 5.34 9.23
N PRO A 14 -29.80 5.65 8.02
CA PRO A 14 -28.58 5.05 7.53
C PRO A 14 -27.46 5.37 8.52
N ILE A 15 -26.76 4.34 9.01
CA ILE A 15 -25.64 4.52 9.94
C ILE A 15 -24.60 5.39 9.23
N THR A 16 -24.43 6.62 9.71
CA THR A 16 -23.40 7.55 9.27
C THR A 16 -22.27 7.56 10.28
N PHE A 17 -21.03 7.63 9.80
CA PHE A 17 -19.84 7.81 10.61
C PHE A 17 -19.24 9.19 10.36
N VAL A 18 -18.63 9.76 11.39
CA VAL A 18 -17.99 11.06 11.39
C VAL A 18 -16.49 10.85 11.57
N LEU A 19 -15.74 11.00 10.48
CA LEU A 19 -14.27 10.97 10.46
C LEU A 19 -13.74 12.33 10.90
N THR A 20 -13.13 12.42 12.09
CA THR A 20 -12.64 13.69 12.65
C THR A 20 -11.30 14.14 12.06
N GLY A 21 -10.62 13.29 11.29
CA GLY A 21 -9.33 13.62 10.70
C GLY A 21 -8.19 13.41 11.69
N ILE A 22 -7.32 14.41 11.87
CA ILE A 22 -6.23 14.37 12.85
C ILE A 22 -6.64 15.17 14.10
N PRO A 23 -6.97 14.51 15.24
CA PRO A 23 -7.45 15.16 16.45
C PRO A 23 -6.41 16.15 17.00
N GLY A 24 -6.83 17.33 17.46
CA GLY A 24 -5.92 18.31 18.07
C GLY A 24 -5.03 19.08 17.10
N MET A 25 -5.14 18.83 15.78
CA MET A 25 -4.49 19.64 14.74
C MET A 25 -5.49 20.27 13.76
N GLU A 26 -6.75 20.44 14.18
CA GLU A 26 -7.84 20.93 13.31
C GLU A 26 -7.53 22.30 12.67
N GLU A 27 -6.98 23.23 13.45
CA GLU A 27 -6.52 24.55 12.98
C GLU A 27 -5.40 24.47 11.94
N SER A 28 -4.67 23.35 11.89
CA SER A 28 -3.56 23.11 10.96
C SER A 28 -3.94 22.18 9.80
N HIS A 29 -5.18 21.69 9.71
CA HIS A 29 -5.61 20.76 8.66
C HIS A 29 -5.35 21.31 7.26
N VAL A 30 -5.55 22.62 7.05
CA VAL A 30 -5.24 23.28 5.77
C VAL A 30 -3.75 23.23 5.45
N TRP A 31 -2.88 23.54 6.40
CA TRP A 31 -1.43 23.49 6.18
C TRP A 31 -0.91 22.06 5.98
N ILE A 32 -1.48 21.09 6.70
CA ILE A 32 -1.15 19.67 6.56
C ILE A 32 -1.64 19.12 5.21
N SER A 33 -2.77 19.60 4.70
CA SER A 33 -3.32 19.13 3.43
C SER A 33 -2.42 19.41 2.21
N VAL A 34 -1.63 20.48 2.24
CA VAL A 34 -0.74 20.88 1.14
C VAL A 34 0.29 19.80 0.82
N PRO A 35 1.13 19.33 1.77
CA PRO A 35 2.06 18.24 1.47
C PRO A 35 1.35 16.94 1.07
N PHE A 36 0.21 16.58 1.69
CA PHE A 36 -0.55 15.39 1.27
C PHE A 36 -1.07 15.48 -0.17
N CYS A 37 -1.56 16.65 -0.57
CA CYS A 37 -2.01 16.90 -1.94
C CYS A 37 -0.85 16.79 -2.94
N LEU A 38 0.31 17.39 -2.63
CA LEU A 38 1.52 17.29 -3.46
C LEU A 38 2.03 15.86 -3.58
N MET A 39 2.06 15.11 -2.46
CA MET A 39 2.45 13.70 -2.46
C MET A 39 1.48 12.86 -3.31
N TYR A 40 0.18 13.11 -3.21
CA TYR A 40 -0.83 12.42 -4.03
C TYR A 40 -0.69 12.71 -5.52
N ILE A 41 -0.57 13.98 -5.92
CA ILE A 41 -0.37 14.35 -7.33
C ILE A 41 0.90 13.69 -7.86
N THR A 42 1.97 13.71 -7.08
CA THR A 42 3.24 13.07 -7.46
C THR A 42 3.11 11.56 -7.57
N ALA A 43 2.42 10.90 -6.63
CA ALA A 43 2.17 9.47 -6.66
C ALA A 43 1.33 9.08 -7.90
N VAL A 44 0.25 9.81 -8.17
CA VAL A 44 -0.61 9.56 -9.35
C VAL A 44 0.18 9.75 -10.63
N PHE A 45 0.86 10.89 -10.78
CA PHE A 45 1.61 11.21 -11.97
C PHE A 45 2.74 10.20 -12.22
N SER A 46 3.56 9.91 -11.21
CA SER A 46 4.73 9.04 -11.37
C SER A 46 4.34 7.59 -11.64
N ASN A 47 3.31 7.06 -10.98
CA ASN A 47 2.79 5.71 -11.26
C ASN A 47 2.08 5.64 -12.62
N ALA A 48 1.32 6.66 -13.02
CA ALA A 48 0.70 6.70 -14.35
C ALA A 48 1.74 6.74 -15.48
N VAL A 49 2.80 7.54 -15.32
CA VAL A 49 3.92 7.58 -16.28
C VAL A 49 4.63 6.22 -16.33
N LEU A 50 4.87 5.58 -15.18
CA LEU A 50 5.48 4.25 -15.13
C LEU A 50 4.64 3.21 -15.89
N LEU A 51 3.33 3.18 -15.64
CA LEU A 51 2.39 2.30 -16.36
C LEU A 51 2.37 2.58 -17.86
N PHE A 52 2.33 3.86 -18.25
CA PHE A 52 2.35 4.25 -19.65
C PHE A 52 3.64 3.79 -20.37
N VAL A 53 4.79 3.98 -19.73
CA VAL A 53 6.09 3.55 -20.28
C VAL A 53 6.14 2.03 -20.44
N ILE A 54 5.70 1.28 -19.44
CA ILE A 54 5.69 -0.20 -19.50
C ILE A 54 4.71 -0.68 -20.58
N ALA A 55 3.51 -0.09 -20.66
CA ALA A 55 2.49 -0.48 -21.63
C ALA A 55 2.88 -0.19 -23.08
N THR A 56 3.65 0.88 -23.31
CA THR A 56 4.04 1.31 -24.67
C THR A 56 5.32 0.65 -25.16
N ASP A 57 6.26 0.34 -24.27
CA ASP A 57 7.54 -0.25 -24.63
C ASP A 57 7.57 -1.78 -24.38
N ARG A 58 7.37 -2.55 -25.46
CA ARG A 58 7.44 -4.02 -25.40
C ARG A 58 8.78 -4.56 -24.90
N SER A 59 9.88 -3.81 -25.00
CA SER A 59 11.18 -4.24 -24.46
C SER A 59 11.22 -4.25 -22.93
N LEU A 60 10.25 -3.59 -22.28
CA LEU A 60 10.06 -3.60 -20.84
C LEU A 60 9.09 -4.70 -20.38
N HIS A 61 8.58 -5.58 -21.24
CA HIS A 61 7.73 -6.69 -20.81
C HIS A 61 8.53 -7.86 -20.20
N GLU A 62 9.52 -7.54 -19.37
CA GLU A 62 10.26 -8.50 -18.57
C GLU A 62 9.61 -8.66 -17.18
N PRO A 63 9.85 -9.79 -16.47
CA PRO A 63 9.16 -10.10 -15.22
C PRO A 63 9.18 -8.97 -14.18
N MET A 64 10.35 -8.38 -13.95
CA MET A 64 10.55 -7.29 -13.01
C MET A 64 9.62 -6.09 -13.28
N TYR A 65 9.51 -5.65 -14.53
CA TYR A 65 8.68 -4.51 -14.90
C TYR A 65 7.19 -4.82 -14.85
N LEU A 66 6.78 -6.06 -15.13
CA LEU A 66 5.40 -6.49 -14.91
C LEU A 66 5.03 -6.44 -13.43
N PHE A 67 5.95 -6.83 -12.53
CA PHE A 67 5.75 -6.63 -11.09
C PHE A 67 5.67 -5.15 -10.72
N LEU A 68 6.49 -4.28 -11.32
CA LEU A 68 6.40 -2.83 -11.11
C LEU A 68 5.07 -2.24 -11.59
N ALA A 69 4.51 -2.74 -12.70
CA ALA A 69 3.20 -2.32 -13.17
C ALA A 69 2.09 -2.74 -12.18
N MET A 70 2.16 -3.97 -11.65
CA MET A 70 1.22 -4.42 -10.62
C MET A 70 1.32 -3.61 -9.33
N LEU A 71 2.55 -3.29 -8.90
CA LEU A 71 2.81 -2.42 -7.77
C LEU A 71 2.23 -1.01 -7.99
N ALA A 72 2.45 -0.43 -9.16
CA ALA A 72 1.93 0.89 -9.52
C ALA A 72 0.39 0.94 -9.53
N VAL A 73 -0.29 -0.13 -9.97
CA VAL A 73 -1.75 -0.23 -9.89
C VAL A 73 -2.22 -0.28 -8.42
N ALA A 74 -1.56 -1.08 -7.57
CA ALA A 74 -1.89 -1.14 -6.15
C ALA A 74 -1.67 0.20 -5.45
N ASP A 75 -0.55 0.88 -5.74
CA ASP A 75 -0.17 2.21 -5.25
C ASP A 75 -1.21 3.27 -5.64
N LEU A 76 -1.69 3.26 -6.88
CA LEU A 76 -2.76 4.15 -7.36
C LEU A 76 -4.08 3.87 -6.64
N MET A 77 -4.47 2.60 -6.51
CA MET A 77 -5.70 2.24 -5.81
C MET A 77 -5.66 2.65 -4.33
N LEU A 78 -4.55 2.39 -3.63
CA LEU A 78 -4.36 2.70 -2.22
C LEU A 78 -4.42 4.21 -1.97
N SER A 79 -3.65 4.99 -2.74
CA SER A 79 -3.59 6.45 -2.62
C SER A 79 -4.92 7.12 -2.98
N THR A 80 -5.58 6.68 -4.07
CA THR A 80 -6.88 7.23 -4.52
C THR A 80 -8.02 6.88 -3.57
N THR A 81 -7.96 5.75 -2.86
CA THR A 81 -9.00 5.36 -1.90
C THR A 81 -8.95 6.20 -0.61
N THR A 82 -7.75 6.61 -0.19
CA THR A 82 -7.51 7.19 1.14
C THR A 82 -7.33 8.71 1.09
N VAL A 83 -6.47 9.22 0.20
CA VAL A 83 -6.04 10.62 0.21
C VAL A 83 -7.16 11.58 -0.20
N PRO A 84 -7.98 11.33 -1.23
CA PRO A 84 -9.09 12.22 -1.58
C PRO A 84 -10.09 12.43 -0.43
N LYS A 85 -10.42 11.36 0.33
CA LYS A 85 -11.30 11.48 1.49
C LYS A 85 -10.64 12.30 2.61
N MET A 86 -9.36 12.09 2.87
CA MET A 86 -8.59 12.90 3.82
C MET A 86 -8.60 14.38 3.43
N LEU A 87 -8.34 14.70 2.17
CA LEU A 87 -8.36 16.09 1.67
C LEU A 87 -9.75 16.69 1.76
N ALA A 88 -10.81 15.92 1.48
CA ALA A 88 -12.18 16.39 1.62
C ALA A 88 -12.54 16.74 3.08
N ILE A 89 -12.02 15.98 4.05
CA ILE A 89 -12.15 16.30 5.48
C ILE A 89 -11.42 17.61 5.80
N PHE A 90 -10.20 17.80 5.31
CA PHE A 90 -9.38 18.97 5.64
C PHE A 90 -9.83 20.26 4.96
N TRP A 91 -10.34 20.20 3.72
CA TRP A 91 -10.71 21.40 2.95
C TRP A 91 -12.17 21.78 3.09
N PHE A 92 -13.06 20.79 3.15
CA PHE A 92 -14.51 21.02 3.10
C PHE A 92 -15.22 20.59 4.39
N SER A 93 -14.48 20.15 5.41
CA SER A 93 -15.06 19.56 6.63
C SER A 93 -16.07 18.43 6.31
N ALA A 94 -15.86 17.71 5.21
CA ALA A 94 -16.72 16.61 4.76
C ALA A 94 -16.44 15.33 5.58
N ARG A 95 -16.73 15.42 6.88
CA ARG A 95 -16.43 14.40 7.91
C ARG A 95 -17.37 13.20 7.84
N GLU A 96 -18.58 13.39 7.32
CA GLU A 96 -19.58 12.32 7.23
C GLU A 96 -19.24 11.30 6.13
N ILE A 97 -19.50 10.03 6.42
CA ILE A 97 -19.43 8.92 5.47
C ILE A 97 -20.49 7.89 5.85
N SER A 98 -21.20 7.32 4.87
CA SER A 98 -22.14 6.24 5.14
C SER A 98 -21.40 4.97 5.54
N PHE A 99 -22.04 4.11 6.32
CA PHE A 99 -21.49 2.82 6.73
C PHE A 99 -20.99 2.00 5.54
N ASP A 100 -21.79 1.85 4.48
CA ASP A 100 -21.39 1.08 3.30
C ASP A 100 -20.21 1.72 2.57
N ALA A 101 -20.16 3.05 2.42
CA ALA A 101 -19.02 3.73 1.82
C ALA A 101 -17.74 3.54 2.66
N CYS A 102 -17.86 3.53 3.98
CA CYS A 102 -16.75 3.31 4.90
C CYS A 102 -16.20 1.87 4.81
N VAL A 103 -17.10 0.87 4.75
CA VAL A 103 -16.72 -0.53 4.55
C VAL A 103 -16.09 -0.74 3.17
N THR A 104 -16.60 -0.09 2.12
CA THR A 104 -16.00 -0.12 0.79
C THR A 104 -14.61 0.51 0.78
N GLN A 105 -14.43 1.68 1.42
CA GLN A 105 -13.11 2.31 1.54
C GLN A 105 -12.13 1.38 2.27
N MET A 106 -12.54 0.81 3.41
CA MET A 106 -11.73 -0.14 4.17
C MET A 106 -11.33 -1.36 3.31
N PHE A 107 -12.27 -1.92 2.55
CA PHE A 107 -12.02 -3.05 1.66
C PHE A 107 -10.90 -2.73 0.67
N PHE A 108 -11.03 -1.64 -0.10
CA PHE A 108 -10.05 -1.27 -1.12
C PHE A 108 -8.69 -0.93 -0.52
N THR A 109 -8.65 -0.23 0.62
CA THR A 109 -7.39 0.09 1.32
C THR A 109 -6.62 -1.18 1.71
N HIS A 110 -7.27 -2.13 2.39
CA HIS A 110 -6.59 -3.34 2.84
C HIS A 110 -6.35 -4.33 1.69
N PHE A 111 -7.26 -4.41 0.72
CA PHE A 111 -7.08 -5.20 -0.49
C PHE A 111 -5.81 -4.76 -1.23
N SER A 112 -5.64 -3.46 -1.49
CA SER A 112 -4.44 -2.93 -2.14
C SER A 112 -3.19 -3.23 -1.34
N PHE A 113 -3.22 -3.08 -0.02
CA PHE A 113 -2.07 -3.40 0.85
C PHE A 113 -1.67 -4.89 0.77
N ILE A 114 -2.62 -5.81 0.75
CA ILE A 114 -2.34 -7.25 0.62
C ILE A 114 -1.78 -7.60 -0.77
N VAL A 115 -2.31 -6.96 -1.83
CA VAL A 115 -1.78 -7.10 -3.19
C VAL A 115 -0.35 -6.56 -3.25
N GLU A 116 -0.09 -5.37 -2.71
CA GLU A 116 1.24 -4.75 -2.65
C GLU A 116 2.25 -5.66 -1.93
N SER A 117 1.89 -6.16 -0.74
CA SER A 117 2.67 -7.14 0.03
C SER A 117 3.00 -8.40 -0.78
N SER A 118 2.01 -8.94 -1.48
CA SER A 118 2.16 -10.13 -2.32
C SER A 118 3.05 -9.87 -3.55
N VAL A 119 2.95 -8.69 -4.16
CA VAL A 119 3.80 -8.27 -5.29
C VAL A 119 5.24 -8.06 -4.81
N LEU A 120 5.47 -7.46 -3.64
CA LEU A 120 6.82 -7.32 -3.08
C LEU A 120 7.47 -8.67 -2.78
N LEU A 121 6.69 -9.64 -2.28
CA LEU A 121 7.15 -11.02 -2.13
C LEU A 121 7.52 -11.64 -3.49
N ALA A 122 6.67 -11.44 -4.50
CA ALA A 122 6.94 -11.91 -5.86
C ALA A 122 8.22 -11.29 -6.45
N MET A 123 8.47 -10.00 -6.22
CA MET A 123 9.69 -9.31 -6.61
C MET A 123 10.92 -9.85 -5.88
N ALA A 124 10.81 -10.19 -4.59
CA ALA A 124 11.89 -10.82 -3.84
C ALA A 124 12.21 -12.22 -4.41
N PHE A 125 11.18 -12.99 -4.75
CA PHE A 125 11.33 -14.29 -5.41
C PHE A 125 11.98 -14.16 -6.80
N ASP A 126 11.57 -13.16 -7.60
CA ASP A 126 12.17 -12.84 -8.88
C ASP A 126 13.69 -12.59 -8.77
N ARG A 127 14.10 -11.71 -7.85
CA ARG A 127 15.52 -11.44 -7.59
C ARG A 127 16.27 -12.67 -7.09
N TYR A 128 15.62 -13.49 -6.25
CA TYR A 128 16.20 -14.75 -5.76
C TYR A 128 16.51 -15.70 -6.91
N VAL A 129 15.55 -15.97 -7.80
CA VAL A 129 15.76 -16.87 -8.94
C VAL A 129 16.79 -16.29 -9.91
N ALA A 130 16.74 -14.99 -10.20
CA ALA A 130 17.69 -14.32 -11.09
C ALA A 130 19.15 -14.46 -10.64
N ILE A 131 19.40 -14.34 -9.33
CA ILE A 131 20.77 -14.35 -8.76
C ILE A 131 21.22 -15.76 -8.39
N CYS A 132 20.37 -16.54 -7.72
CA CYS A 132 20.75 -17.85 -7.20
C CYS A 132 20.67 -18.95 -8.26
N HIS A 133 19.80 -18.81 -9.27
CA HIS A 133 19.54 -19.82 -10.30
C HIS A 133 19.45 -19.22 -11.72
N PRO A 134 20.47 -18.48 -12.19
CA PRO A 134 20.41 -17.73 -13.44
C PRO A 134 20.07 -18.60 -14.67
N LEU A 135 20.58 -19.84 -14.73
CA LEU A 135 20.31 -20.78 -15.83
C LEU A 135 18.85 -21.22 -15.93
N ARG A 136 18.11 -21.17 -14.81
CA ARG A 136 16.70 -21.58 -14.75
C ARG A 136 15.74 -20.40 -14.77
N TYR A 137 16.23 -19.16 -14.76
CA TYR A 137 15.41 -17.94 -14.65
C TYR A 137 14.36 -17.86 -15.77
N ALA A 138 14.77 -17.97 -17.02
CA ALA A 138 13.87 -17.89 -18.18
C ALA A 138 12.82 -19.02 -18.23
N ALA A 139 13.16 -20.21 -17.73
CA ALA A 139 12.23 -21.34 -17.66
C ALA A 139 11.26 -21.25 -16.47
N THR A 140 11.68 -20.59 -15.39
CA THR A 140 10.88 -20.48 -14.16
C THR A 140 9.91 -19.29 -14.23
N LEU A 141 10.40 -18.11 -14.61
CA LEU A 141 9.62 -16.88 -14.65
C LEU A 141 9.11 -16.59 -16.06
N THR A 142 8.19 -17.44 -16.50
CA THR A 142 7.47 -17.23 -17.75
C THR A 142 6.31 -16.24 -17.56
N PRO A 143 5.82 -15.59 -18.62
CA PRO A 143 4.64 -14.72 -18.55
C PRO A 143 3.40 -15.40 -17.95
N SER A 144 3.22 -16.71 -18.19
CA SER A 144 2.14 -17.50 -17.60
C SER A 144 2.27 -17.61 -16.08
N VAL A 145 3.49 -17.86 -15.57
CA VAL A 145 3.74 -17.93 -14.13
C VAL A 145 3.50 -16.57 -13.48
N ILE A 146 3.95 -15.48 -14.09
CA ILE A 146 3.71 -14.12 -13.59
C ILE A 146 2.21 -13.81 -13.54
N GLY A 147 1.46 -14.16 -14.58
CA GLY A 147 -0.01 -14.01 -14.59
C GLY A 147 -0.68 -14.82 -13.47
N LYS A 148 -0.21 -16.04 -13.18
CA LYS A 148 -0.69 -16.84 -12.05
C LYS A 148 -0.35 -16.22 -10.70
N MET A 149 0.85 -15.66 -10.55
CA MET A 149 1.24 -14.93 -9.34
C MET A 149 0.35 -13.70 -9.12
N ALA A 150 0.07 -12.93 -10.18
CA ALA A 150 -0.85 -11.80 -10.17
C ALA A 150 -2.26 -12.20 -9.73
N ALA A 151 -2.81 -13.25 -10.36
CA ALA A 151 -4.13 -13.78 -10.01
C ALA A 151 -4.17 -14.28 -8.56
N THR A 152 -3.12 -14.98 -8.11
CA THR A 152 -3.01 -15.47 -6.74
C THR A 152 -2.98 -14.31 -5.73
N ALA A 153 -2.26 -13.22 -6.02
CA ALA A 153 -2.22 -12.03 -5.17
C ALA A 153 -3.62 -11.41 -5.01
N VAL A 154 -4.36 -11.25 -6.12
CA VAL A 154 -5.72 -10.70 -6.11
C VAL A 154 -6.70 -11.62 -5.39
N ILE A 155 -6.68 -12.92 -5.68
CA ILE A 155 -7.56 -13.91 -5.05
C ILE A 155 -7.28 -13.97 -3.54
N ARG A 156 -6.00 -14.02 -3.13
CA ARG A 156 -5.58 -13.99 -1.73
C ARG A 156 -6.13 -12.75 -1.03
N ALA A 157 -5.96 -11.57 -1.61
CA ALA A 157 -6.46 -10.32 -1.04
C ALA A 157 -7.99 -10.34 -0.87
N PHE A 158 -8.71 -10.82 -1.88
CA PHE A 158 -10.17 -10.97 -1.80
C PHE A 158 -10.60 -11.94 -0.69
N CYS A 159 -9.99 -13.13 -0.63
CA CYS A 159 -10.30 -14.14 0.38
C CYS A 159 -10.03 -13.66 1.82
N ILE A 160 -8.99 -12.85 2.02
CA ILE A 160 -8.68 -12.25 3.33
C ILE A 160 -9.63 -11.11 3.67
N MET A 161 -10.06 -10.31 2.69
CA MET A 161 -10.92 -9.15 2.97
C MET A 161 -12.41 -9.46 3.00
N PHE A 162 -12.84 -10.58 2.44
CA PHE A 162 -14.24 -10.97 2.43
C PHE A 162 -14.85 -11.24 3.84
N PRO A 163 -14.21 -12.01 4.74
CA PRO A 163 -14.78 -12.27 6.07
C PRO A 163 -14.94 -11.03 6.98
N PRO A 164 -13.96 -10.09 7.05
CA PRO A 164 -14.10 -8.83 7.77
C PRO A 164 -15.36 -8.04 7.45
N ILE A 165 -15.73 -7.96 6.16
CA ILE A 165 -16.94 -7.24 5.74
C ILE A 165 -18.16 -7.82 6.45
N PHE A 166 -18.29 -9.14 6.45
CA PHE A 166 -19.42 -9.82 7.06
C PHE A 166 -19.43 -9.69 8.59
N LEU A 167 -18.26 -9.80 9.22
CA LEU A 167 -18.11 -9.60 10.67
C LEU A 167 -18.54 -8.19 11.07
N LEU A 168 -18.12 -7.17 10.33
CA LEU A 168 -18.50 -5.78 10.59
C LEU A 168 -19.97 -5.50 10.33
N LYS A 169 -20.56 -6.05 9.27
CA LYS A 169 -21.99 -5.89 8.93
C LYS A 169 -22.93 -6.52 9.96
N ARG A 170 -22.46 -7.50 10.74
CA ARG A 170 -23.26 -8.19 11.77
C ARG A 170 -23.22 -7.54 13.15
N LEU A 171 -22.32 -6.58 13.37
CA LEU A 171 -22.22 -5.89 14.65
C LEU A 171 -23.36 -4.87 14.83
N PRO A 172 -23.95 -4.75 16.04
CA PRO A 172 -24.87 -3.67 16.36
C PRO A 172 -24.09 -2.38 16.68
N TYR A 173 -24.47 -1.29 16.02
CA TYR A 173 -23.93 0.06 16.23
C TYR A 173 -24.98 0.92 16.95
N CYS A 174 -24.68 1.44 18.15
CA CYS A 174 -25.66 2.18 18.98
C CYS A 174 -25.44 3.69 18.98
N GLY A 175 -25.17 4.27 17.81
CA GLY A 175 -25.10 5.73 17.66
C GLY A 175 -23.76 6.39 18.01
N HIS A 176 -22.78 5.66 18.55
CA HIS A 176 -21.39 6.13 18.58
C HIS A 176 -20.85 6.15 17.15
N ASN A 177 -20.78 7.33 16.53
CA ASN A 177 -20.44 7.48 15.13
C ASN A 177 -19.10 8.21 14.88
N VAL A 178 -18.45 8.72 15.93
CA VAL A 178 -17.22 9.49 15.79
C VAL A 178 -15.99 8.58 15.73
N MET A 179 -15.27 8.62 14.61
CA MET A 179 -14.04 7.87 14.39
C MET A 179 -12.84 8.84 14.30
N PRO A 180 -11.82 8.72 15.18
CA PRO A 180 -10.61 9.55 15.16
C PRO A 180 -9.63 9.08 14.09
N HIS A 181 -10.08 9.06 12.83
CA HIS A 181 -9.27 8.69 11.68
C HIS A 181 -9.62 9.59 10.48
N THR A 182 -8.73 9.61 9.49
CA THR A 182 -8.86 10.29 8.20
C THR A 182 -9.44 9.39 7.10
N TYR A 183 -9.47 8.08 7.34
CA TYR A 183 -10.05 7.06 6.47
C TYR A 183 -10.57 5.88 7.32
N CYS A 184 -11.32 4.98 6.70
CA CYS A 184 -11.94 3.85 7.37
C CYS A 184 -10.99 2.67 7.58
N GLU A 185 -10.69 2.36 8.83
CA GLU A 185 -9.90 1.20 9.24
C GLU A 185 -10.76 0.10 9.86
N HIS A 186 -10.35 -1.16 9.70
CA HIS A 186 -11.10 -2.32 10.20
C HIS A 186 -11.36 -2.25 11.71
N MET A 187 -10.32 -1.96 12.51
CA MET A 187 -10.44 -1.82 13.97
C MET A 187 -11.16 -0.53 14.36
N GLY A 188 -11.05 0.52 13.55
CA GLY A 188 -11.77 1.78 13.74
C GLY A 188 -13.29 1.55 13.68
N ILE A 189 -13.76 0.86 12.64
CA ILE A 189 -15.19 0.53 12.47
C ILE A 189 -15.65 -0.42 13.59
N ALA A 190 -14.91 -1.50 13.85
CA ALA A 190 -15.31 -2.48 14.86
C ALA A 190 -15.50 -1.86 16.25
N ARG A 191 -14.63 -0.92 16.66
CA ARG A 191 -14.69 -0.26 17.98
C ARG A 191 -15.91 0.63 18.18
N LEU A 192 -16.65 1.00 17.13
CA LEU A 192 -17.89 1.77 17.22
C LEU A 192 -19.11 0.90 17.59
N ALA A 193 -18.97 -0.43 17.51
CA ALA A 193 -20.03 -1.35 17.87
C ALA A 193 -20.19 -1.47 19.39
N CYS A 194 -21.40 -1.83 19.84
CA CYS A 194 -21.70 -2.05 21.27
C CYS A 194 -21.68 -3.53 21.68
N ALA A 195 -21.23 -4.41 20.79
CA ALA A 195 -21.13 -5.83 21.05
C ALA A 195 -19.68 -6.27 21.25
N ASP A 196 -19.49 -7.52 21.65
CA ASP A 196 -18.17 -8.13 21.73
C ASP A 196 -17.49 -8.18 20.35
N ILE A 197 -16.36 -7.47 20.22
CA ILE A 197 -15.56 -7.39 19.00
C ILE A 197 -14.43 -8.42 18.95
N ARG A 198 -14.34 -9.37 19.90
CA ARG A 198 -13.25 -10.35 19.99
C ARG A 198 -13.00 -11.10 18.69
N ALA A 199 -14.04 -11.46 17.93
CA ALA A 199 -13.90 -12.12 16.63
C ALA A 199 -13.12 -11.24 15.62
N ASN A 200 -13.46 -9.95 15.53
CA ASN A 200 -12.76 -8.99 14.67
C ASN A 200 -11.31 -8.80 15.11
N VAL A 201 -11.06 -8.70 16.42
CA VAL A 201 -9.71 -8.57 16.99
C VAL A 201 -8.84 -9.78 16.65
N TRP A 202 -9.34 -11.00 16.91
CA TRP A 202 -8.62 -12.24 16.59
C TRP A 202 -8.39 -12.40 15.10
N TYR A 203 -9.40 -12.08 14.28
CA TYR A 203 -9.25 -12.11 12.83
C TYR A 203 -8.16 -11.16 12.36
N GLY A 204 -8.22 -9.89 12.77
CA GLY A 204 -7.21 -8.88 12.39
C GLY A 204 -5.79 -9.23 12.86
N LEU A 205 -5.64 -9.81 14.06
CA LEU A 205 -4.34 -10.28 14.53
C LEU A 205 -3.84 -11.48 13.73
N THR A 206 -4.72 -12.44 13.45
CA THR A 206 -4.42 -13.65 12.70
C THR A 206 -4.00 -13.30 11.27
N THR A 207 -4.71 -12.39 10.60
CA THR A 207 -4.35 -11.95 9.25
C THR A 207 -3.04 -11.17 9.24
N ALA A 208 -2.81 -10.27 10.20
CA ALA A 208 -1.55 -9.54 10.30
C ALA A 208 -0.34 -10.49 10.48
N LEU A 209 -0.45 -11.49 11.36
CA LEU A 209 0.63 -12.44 11.62
C LEU A 209 0.82 -13.45 10.50
N LEU A 210 -0.25 -14.11 10.04
CA LEU A 210 -0.17 -15.19 9.07
C LEU A 210 -0.01 -14.69 7.63
N SER A 211 -0.56 -13.52 7.29
CA SER A 211 -0.42 -12.95 5.94
C SER A 211 0.83 -12.09 5.84
N SER A 212 0.85 -10.95 6.53
CA SER A 212 1.97 -10.00 6.42
C SER A 212 3.24 -10.55 7.07
N GLY A 213 3.14 -11.21 8.23
CA GLY A 213 4.29 -11.83 8.88
C GLY A 213 4.94 -12.94 8.05
N LEU A 214 4.14 -13.78 7.39
CA LEU A 214 4.66 -14.81 6.48
C LEU A 214 5.36 -14.19 5.27
N ASP A 215 4.79 -13.16 4.65
CA ASP A 215 5.42 -12.46 3.52
C ASP A 215 6.79 -11.89 3.93
N VAL A 216 6.88 -11.24 5.11
CA VAL A 216 8.16 -10.74 5.66
C VAL A 216 9.17 -11.85 5.84
N VAL A 217 8.77 -12.99 6.42
CA VAL A 217 9.68 -14.13 6.64
C VAL A 217 10.18 -14.69 5.31
N LEU A 218 9.31 -14.86 4.32
CA LEU A 218 9.69 -15.36 3.01
C LEU A 218 10.60 -14.40 2.24
N ILE A 219 10.34 -13.08 2.35
CA ILE A 219 11.23 -12.04 1.81
C ILE A 219 12.59 -12.10 2.49
N ALA A 220 12.63 -12.17 3.83
CA ALA A 220 13.87 -12.23 4.59
C ALA A 220 14.70 -13.46 4.23
N VAL A 221 14.07 -14.63 4.11
CA VAL A 221 14.72 -15.87 3.65
C VAL A 221 15.27 -15.71 2.23
N SER A 222 14.48 -15.15 1.32
CA SER A 222 14.91 -14.89 -0.07
C SER A 222 16.16 -14.01 -0.11
N TYR A 223 16.18 -12.91 0.64
CA TYR A 223 17.33 -12.01 0.70
C TYR A 223 18.53 -12.60 1.44
N ALA A 224 18.33 -13.41 2.48
CA ALA A 224 19.42 -14.14 3.14
C ALA A 224 20.12 -15.09 2.16
N LEU A 225 19.35 -15.79 1.33
CA LEU A 225 19.89 -16.67 0.28
C LEU A 225 20.59 -15.87 -0.83
N ILE A 226 20.02 -14.73 -1.25
CA ILE A 226 20.67 -13.82 -2.22
C ILE A 226 22.01 -13.34 -1.67
N LEU A 227 22.05 -12.83 -0.45
CA LEU A 227 23.28 -12.37 0.20
C LEU A 227 24.31 -13.50 0.27
N ARG A 228 23.90 -14.70 0.67
CA ARG A 228 24.78 -15.89 0.68
C ARG A 228 25.35 -16.19 -0.71
N ALA A 229 24.54 -16.11 -1.77
CA ALA A 229 25.01 -16.32 -3.14
C ALA A 229 25.98 -15.22 -3.58
N VAL A 230 25.69 -13.96 -3.26
CA VAL A 230 26.55 -12.82 -3.57
C VAL A 230 27.90 -12.93 -2.88
N PHE A 231 27.95 -13.26 -1.59
CA PHE A 231 29.22 -13.40 -0.86
C PHE A 231 30.08 -14.58 -1.36
N ARG A 232 29.50 -15.54 -2.07
CA ARG A 232 30.23 -16.63 -2.74
C ARG A 232 30.84 -16.22 -4.07
N LEU A 233 30.53 -15.04 -4.62
CA LEU A 233 31.15 -14.57 -5.85
C LEU A 233 32.65 -14.31 -5.63
N PRO A 234 33.51 -14.69 -6.59
CA PRO A 234 34.96 -14.60 -6.44
C PRO A 234 35.50 -13.16 -6.53
N SER A 235 34.83 -12.26 -7.25
CA SER A 235 35.27 -10.86 -7.43
C SER A 235 34.50 -9.89 -6.51
N PRO A 236 35.19 -8.99 -5.78
CA PRO A 236 34.55 -7.95 -4.99
C PRO A 236 33.76 -6.94 -5.84
N GLU A 237 34.20 -6.66 -7.07
CA GLU A 237 33.47 -5.80 -8.02
C GLU A 237 32.12 -6.43 -8.42
N ALA A 238 32.10 -7.74 -8.65
CA ALA A 238 30.88 -8.48 -8.94
C ALA A 238 29.90 -8.47 -7.76
N ARG A 239 30.42 -8.47 -6.51
CA ARG A 239 29.60 -8.34 -5.29
C ARG A 239 28.96 -6.96 -5.19
N VAL A 240 29.74 -5.89 -5.33
CA VAL A 240 29.25 -4.50 -5.25
C VAL A 240 28.21 -4.24 -6.34
N LYS A 241 28.46 -4.72 -7.57
CA LYS A 241 27.52 -4.57 -8.69
C LYS A 241 26.17 -5.24 -8.39
N THR A 242 26.19 -6.46 -7.85
CA THR A 242 24.96 -7.21 -7.52
C THR A 242 24.23 -6.63 -6.32
N LEU A 243 24.93 -6.15 -5.29
CA LEU A 243 24.30 -5.46 -4.17
C LEU A 243 23.66 -4.14 -4.60
N SER A 244 24.30 -3.41 -5.52
CA SER A 244 23.77 -2.17 -6.05
C SER A 244 22.45 -2.38 -6.81
N THR A 245 22.22 -3.53 -7.43
CA THR A 245 20.96 -3.82 -8.14
C THR A 245 19.85 -4.28 -7.20
N CYS A 246 20.17 -4.95 -6.09
CA CYS A 246 19.20 -5.33 -5.05
C CYS A 246 18.81 -4.16 -4.13
N GLY A 247 19.66 -3.14 -4.03
CA GLY A 247 19.46 -2.02 -3.08
C GLY A 247 18.15 -1.25 -3.29
N SER A 248 17.72 -1.03 -4.53
CA SER A 248 16.44 -0.35 -4.83
C SER A 248 15.24 -1.17 -4.36
N HIS A 249 15.25 -2.48 -4.63
CA HIS A 249 14.19 -3.40 -4.20
C HIS A 249 14.11 -3.47 -2.68
N LEU A 250 15.25 -3.59 -2.00
CA LEU A 250 15.30 -3.60 -0.54
C LEU A 250 14.80 -2.28 0.05
N CYS A 251 15.15 -1.15 -0.57
CA CYS A 251 14.65 0.16 -0.17
C CYS A 251 13.12 0.21 -0.23
N VAL A 252 12.50 -0.24 -1.33
CA VAL A 252 11.03 -0.27 -1.47
C VAL A 252 10.38 -1.24 -0.47
N ILE A 253 10.94 -2.42 -0.28
CA ILE A 253 10.46 -3.38 0.73
C ILE A 253 10.49 -2.77 2.13
N LEU A 254 11.59 -2.11 2.50
CA LEU A 254 11.72 -1.46 3.80
C LEU A 254 10.75 -0.27 3.94
N MET A 255 10.58 0.54 2.89
CA MET A 255 9.61 1.64 2.89
C MET A 255 8.17 1.16 3.05
N PHE A 256 7.84 -0.06 2.64
CA PHE A 256 6.51 -0.64 2.86
C PHE A 256 6.35 -1.24 4.26
N TYR A 257 7.27 -2.14 4.67
CA TYR A 257 7.09 -2.93 5.89
C TYR A 257 7.46 -2.20 7.19
N VAL A 258 8.45 -1.31 7.17
CA VAL A 258 8.87 -0.57 8.39
C VAL A 258 7.72 0.29 8.92
N PRO A 259 7.05 1.11 8.07
CA PRO A 259 5.80 1.78 8.43
C PRO A 259 4.72 0.88 9.01
N ALA A 260 4.41 -0.23 8.34
CA ALA A 260 3.36 -1.15 8.76
C ALA A 260 3.65 -1.77 10.14
N PHE A 261 4.89 -2.17 10.37
CA PHE A 261 5.34 -2.72 11.65
C PHE A 261 5.31 -1.67 12.77
N PHE A 262 5.73 -0.45 12.48
CA PHE A 262 5.68 0.66 13.45
C PHE A 262 4.22 1.00 13.83
N SER A 263 3.32 1.06 12.85
CA SER A 263 1.88 1.27 13.11
C SER A 263 1.29 0.18 14.01
N PHE A 264 1.59 -1.10 13.71
CA PHE A 264 1.13 -2.23 14.52
C PHE A 264 1.62 -2.16 15.97
N LEU A 265 2.92 -1.92 16.18
CA LEU A 265 3.50 -1.81 17.52
C LEU A 265 2.94 -0.63 18.29
N THR A 266 2.84 0.53 17.65
CA THR A 266 2.38 1.75 18.30
C THR A 266 0.90 1.68 18.65
N HIS A 267 0.04 1.10 17.79
CA HIS A 267 -1.38 0.88 18.11
C HIS A 267 -1.59 -0.15 19.24
N ARG A 268 -0.66 -1.10 19.44
CA ARG A 268 -0.80 -2.17 20.44
C ARG A 268 -0.12 -1.89 21.77
N PHE A 269 1.01 -1.20 21.76
CA PHE A 269 1.87 -0.97 22.93
C PHE A 269 2.10 0.52 23.25
N GLY A 270 1.76 1.42 22.33
CA GLY A 270 1.97 2.86 22.45
C GLY A 270 0.92 3.57 23.32
N HIS A 271 0.64 3.08 24.52
CA HIS A 271 -0.31 3.72 25.45
C HIS A 271 0.07 5.17 25.86
N HIS A 272 1.29 5.62 25.53
CA HIS A 272 1.83 6.94 25.89
C HIS A 272 2.12 7.85 24.68
N ILE A 273 1.79 7.45 23.44
CA ILE A 273 2.00 8.29 22.25
C ILE A 273 0.68 9.03 21.92
N PRO A 274 0.70 10.35 21.65
CA PRO A 274 -0.51 11.08 21.34
C PRO A 274 -1.21 10.58 20.06
N SER A 275 -2.54 10.46 20.09
CA SER A 275 -3.36 9.93 18.96
C SER A 275 -3.10 10.65 17.63
N HIS A 276 -2.82 11.95 17.66
CA HIS A 276 -2.53 12.74 16.46
C HIS A 276 -1.25 12.30 15.73
N VAL A 277 -0.23 11.84 16.47
CA VAL A 277 1.02 11.33 15.90
C VAL A 277 0.77 10.02 15.19
N HIS A 278 0.01 9.08 15.80
CA HIS A 278 -0.32 7.82 15.16
C HIS A 278 -1.10 8.00 13.86
N ILE A 279 -2.08 8.89 13.85
CA ILE A 279 -2.94 9.11 12.69
C ILE A 279 -2.16 9.82 11.58
N LEU A 280 -1.41 10.89 11.89
CA LEU A 280 -0.56 11.55 10.90
C LEU A 280 0.43 10.57 10.26
N LEU A 281 1.02 9.72 11.09
CA LEU A 281 1.99 8.73 10.66
C LEU A 281 1.35 7.64 9.80
N ALA A 282 0.19 7.11 10.19
CA ALA A 282 -0.60 6.19 9.38
C ALA A 282 -0.93 6.76 7.99
N ASN A 283 -1.25 8.06 7.92
CA ASN A 283 -1.49 8.74 6.64
C ASN A 283 -0.22 8.89 5.79
N LEU A 284 0.91 9.26 6.41
CA LEU A 284 2.20 9.33 5.71
C LEU A 284 2.61 7.96 5.16
N TYR A 285 2.39 6.91 5.93
CA TYR A 285 2.71 5.53 5.56
C TYR A 285 1.94 5.02 4.36
N VAL A 286 0.73 5.51 4.15
CA VAL A 286 -0.11 5.14 3.02
C VAL A 286 0.31 5.86 1.73
N VAL A 287 0.86 7.08 1.81
CA VAL A 287 1.13 7.91 0.61
C VAL A 287 2.61 7.98 0.22
N VAL A 288 3.52 7.85 1.19
CA VAL A 288 4.97 7.97 0.95
C VAL A 288 5.51 6.83 0.09
N PRO A 289 5.19 5.54 0.35
CA PRO A 289 5.66 4.46 -0.52
C PRO A 289 5.17 4.60 -1.97
N PRO A 290 3.85 4.82 -2.25
CA PRO A 290 3.37 5.08 -3.61
C PRO A 290 4.08 6.22 -4.35
N MET A 291 4.45 7.30 -3.63
CA MET A 291 5.17 8.43 -4.21
C MET A 291 6.63 8.09 -4.51
N LEU A 292 7.32 7.41 -3.59
CA LEU A 292 8.76 7.16 -3.69
C LEU A 292 9.09 5.93 -4.54
N ASN A 293 8.21 4.94 -4.63
CA ASN A 293 8.41 3.71 -5.38
C ASN A 293 8.87 4.00 -6.84
N PRO A 294 8.12 4.76 -7.66
CA PRO A 294 8.54 5.07 -9.02
C PRO A 294 9.80 5.93 -9.11
N ILE A 295 10.09 6.75 -8.10
CA ILE A 295 11.31 7.57 -8.06
C ILE A 295 12.53 6.68 -7.82
N VAL A 296 12.44 5.75 -6.86
CA VAL A 296 13.51 4.78 -6.58
C VAL A 296 13.80 3.93 -7.81
N TYR A 297 12.77 3.45 -8.51
CA TYR A 297 12.95 2.68 -9.74
C TYR A 297 13.38 3.55 -10.92
N GLY A 298 12.79 4.72 -11.13
CA GLY A 298 13.05 5.59 -12.27
C GLY A 298 14.41 6.28 -12.24
N VAL A 299 14.91 6.65 -11.05
CA VAL A 299 16.25 7.26 -10.90
C VAL A 299 17.36 6.22 -11.06
N ARG A 300 17.14 4.99 -10.57
CA ARG A 300 18.15 3.92 -10.59
C ARG A 300 18.10 3.04 -11.84
N THR A 301 16.95 2.91 -12.50
CA THR A 301 16.79 2.06 -13.68
C THR A 301 17.03 2.87 -14.96
N ARG A 302 18.21 2.67 -15.55
CA ARG A 302 18.64 3.38 -16.76
C ARG A 302 17.62 3.27 -17.91
N GLN A 303 16.97 2.11 -18.08
CA GLN A 303 15.97 1.90 -19.14
C GLN A 303 14.72 2.76 -18.95
N ILE A 304 14.15 2.80 -17.74
CA ILE A 304 13.00 3.67 -17.42
C ILE A 304 13.40 5.13 -17.63
N ARG A 305 14.56 5.50 -17.11
CA ARG A 305 15.11 6.85 -17.18
C ARG A 305 15.28 7.37 -18.61
N GLU A 306 15.86 6.57 -19.50
CA GLU A 306 16.06 6.93 -20.92
C GLU A 306 14.74 7.01 -21.71
N ARG A 307 13.71 6.26 -21.30
CA ARG A 307 12.38 6.32 -21.92
C ARG A 307 11.59 7.53 -21.43
N VAL A 308 11.59 7.77 -20.12
CA VAL A 308 11.01 8.98 -19.51
C VAL A 308 11.64 10.24 -20.10
N ALA A 309 12.98 10.28 -20.21
CA ALA A 309 13.67 11.41 -20.84
C ALA A 309 13.24 11.65 -22.29
N ARG A 310 12.96 10.61 -23.07
CA ARG A 310 12.45 10.75 -24.45
C ARG A 310 11.01 11.24 -24.53
N LEU A 311 10.18 10.91 -23.53
CA LEU A 311 8.80 11.39 -23.45
C LEU A 311 8.75 12.88 -23.11
N PHE A 312 9.58 13.35 -22.17
CA PHE A 312 9.63 14.75 -21.75
C PHE A 312 10.59 15.62 -22.59
N CYS A 313 11.50 15.01 -23.35
CA CYS A 313 12.37 15.66 -24.32
C CYS A 313 12.40 14.85 -25.63
N PRO A 314 11.41 15.06 -26.52
CA PRO A 314 11.50 14.59 -27.90
C PRO A 314 12.77 15.19 -28.52
N MET A 315 13.58 14.36 -29.17
CA MET A 315 14.89 14.75 -29.73
C MET A 315 14.85 16.14 -30.39
N GLY A 316 15.53 17.12 -29.79
CA GLY A 316 15.75 18.43 -30.42
C GLY A 316 15.97 19.64 -29.49
N ARG A 317 15.56 19.65 -28.22
CA ARG A 317 15.67 20.86 -27.37
C ARG A 317 15.91 20.58 -25.89
N CYS A 318 17.15 20.26 -25.50
CA CYS A 318 17.80 20.73 -24.25
C CYS A 318 19.19 20.08 -24.06
N PRO A 319 20.17 20.81 -23.49
CA PRO A 319 21.47 20.25 -23.12
C PRO A 319 21.30 19.29 -21.93
N CYS A 320 21.77 18.05 -22.07
CA CYS A 320 21.80 17.09 -20.97
C CYS A 320 22.61 17.64 -19.78
N PRO A 321 22.07 17.66 -18.54
CA PRO A 321 22.85 18.00 -17.36
C PRO A 321 23.97 16.96 -17.16
N GLY A 322 25.21 17.41 -16.99
CA GLY A 322 26.42 16.56 -16.92
C GLY A 322 26.44 15.52 -15.80
N TRP A 323 25.49 15.55 -14.86
CA TRP A 323 25.34 14.59 -13.77
C TRP A 323 24.84 13.21 -14.22
N TRP A 324 24.30 13.08 -15.43
CA TRP A 324 23.64 11.85 -15.90
C TRP A 324 24.60 10.79 -16.49
N ARG A 325 25.88 11.15 -16.70
CA ARG A 325 26.89 10.26 -17.30
C ARG A 325 27.74 9.45 -16.32
N ARG A 326 27.56 9.62 -15.00
CA ARG A 326 28.36 8.90 -13.99
C ARG A 326 27.48 8.16 -12.99
N CYS A 327 26.99 6.98 -13.37
CA CYS A 327 26.66 5.86 -12.48
C CYS A 327 26.65 4.59 -13.34
#